data_AF-A0AAX1JEC1-F1
#
_entry.id   AF-A0AAX1JEC1-F1
#
_cell.length_a   1.000
_cell.length_b   1.000
_cell.length_c   1.000
_cell.angle_alpha   90.00
_cell.angle_beta   90.00
_cell.angle_gamma   90.00
#
_symmetry.space_group_name_H-M   'P 1'
#
loop_
_entity.id
_entity.type
_entity.pdbx_description
1 polymer ?
#
loop_
_entity_poly.entity_id
_entity_poly.type
_entity_poly.pdbx_seq_one_letter_code
_entity_poly.pdbx_strand_id
1 'polypeptide(L)' 'MSREFAGKIFSTPEEAGVTPPTEEEIARAREAFDAFQRRMDAVPLEDRMKEVSPKFWDDTSGTELEERPHS' A
#
# COMPACT_ATOMS: atom_id res chain seq x y z
N MET A 1 -4.92 6.56 22.04
CA MET A 1 -4.78 5.49 21.03
C MET A 1 -4.86 4.17 21.76
N SER A 2 -5.82 3.30 21.42
CA SER A 2 -5.83 1.91 21.91
C SER A 2 -4.69 1.14 21.24
N ARG A 3 -4.06 0.20 21.96
CA ARG A 3 -2.97 -0.66 21.45
C ARG A 3 -3.41 -1.61 20.33
N GLU A 4 -4.73 -1.83 20.23
CA GLU A 4 -5.37 -2.65 19.22
C GLU A 4 -6.53 -1.87 18.57
N PHE A 5 -6.65 -2.00 17.25
CA PHE A 5 -7.78 -1.49 16.46
C PHE A 5 -8.00 -2.41 15.25
N ALA A 6 -9.25 -2.82 15.00
CA ALA A 6 -9.63 -3.74 13.92
C ALA A 6 -8.79 -5.05 13.87
N GLY A 7 -8.43 -5.60 15.04
CA GLY A 7 -7.58 -6.80 15.14
C GLY A 7 -6.11 -6.58 14.74
N LYS A 8 -5.69 -5.32 14.53
CA LYS A 8 -4.29 -4.94 14.32
C LYS A 8 -3.71 -4.42 15.62
N ILE A 9 -2.51 -4.88 15.94
CA ILE A 9 -1.73 -4.39 17.08
C ILE A 9 -0.80 -3.30 16.56
N PHE A 10 -0.88 -2.12 17.17
CA PHE A 10 0.01 -1.01 16.87
C PHE A 10 1.15 -1.04 17.88
N SER A 11 2.38 -1.13 17.38
CA SER A 11 3.60 -1.13 18.17
C SER A 11 4.60 -0.13 17.61
N THR A 12 5.45 0.38 18.49
CA THR A 12 6.65 1.12 18.08
C THR A 12 7.66 0.16 17.45
N PRO A 13 8.61 0.67 16.62
CA PRO A 13 9.68 -0.16 16.07
C PRO A 13 10.49 -0.88 17.15
N GLU A 14 10.71 -0.21 18.30
CA GLU A 14 11.41 -0.76 19.46
C GLU A 14 10.65 -1.94 20.08
N GLU A 15 9.33 -1.82 20.26
CA GLU A 15 8.47 -2.91 20.76
C GLU A 15 8.33 -4.06 19.75
N ALA A 16 8.43 -3.76 18.45
CA ALA A 16 8.37 -4.75 17.38
C ALA A 16 9.71 -5.46 17.14
N GLY A 17 10.80 -4.97 17.74
CA GLY A 17 12.15 -5.45 17.46
C GLY A 17 12.59 -5.23 16.02
N VAL A 18 12.02 -4.22 15.36
CA VAL A 18 12.28 -3.92 13.95
C VAL A 18 13.36 -2.83 13.86
N THR A 19 14.44 -3.13 13.15
CA THR A 19 15.46 -2.14 12.84
C THR A 19 14.98 -1.21 11.72
N PRO A 20 15.31 0.08 11.77
CA PRO A 20 15.05 0.97 10.64
C PRO A 20 15.78 0.44 9.40
N PRO A 21 15.20 0.62 8.20
CA PRO A 21 15.82 0.18 6.95
C PRO A 21 17.14 0.93 6.71
N THR A 22 18.08 0.23 6.08
CA THR A 22 19.37 0.77 5.68
C THR A 22 19.24 1.73 4.49
N GLU A 23 20.25 2.55 4.25
CA GLU A 23 20.27 3.47 3.09
C GLU A 23 20.18 2.72 1.76
N GLU A 24 20.80 1.53 1.65
CA GLU A 24 20.73 0.68 0.46
C GLU A 24 19.31 0.14 0.23
N GLU A 25 18.63 -0.29 1.29
CA GLU A 25 17.23 -0.74 1.20
C GLU A 25 16.30 0.40 0.80
N ILE A 26 16.54 1.60 1.33
CA ILE A 26 15.79 2.80 0.96
C ILE A 26 16.05 3.16 -0.51
N ALA A 27 17.30 3.13 -0.97
CA ALA A 27 17.65 3.41 -2.36
C ALA A 27 16.97 2.43 -3.32
N ARG A 28 17.04 1.12 -3.01
CA ARG A 28 16.37 0.08 -3.80
C ARG A 28 14.85 0.25 -3.83
N ALA A 29 14.25 0.59 -2.68
CA ALA A 29 12.82 0.86 -2.61
C ALA A 29 12.44 2.06 -3.50
N ARG A 30 13.21 3.15 -3.44
CA ARG A 30 13.00 4.33 -4.28
C ARG A 30 13.06 3.99 -5.77
N GLU A 31 14.05 3.23 -6.21
CA GLU A 31 14.15 2.79 -7.61
C GLU A 31 12.93 1.98 -8.05
N ALA A 32 12.45 1.07 -7.19
CA ALA A 32 11.26 0.27 -7.48
C ALA A 32 10.00 1.15 -7.59
N PHE A 33 9.85 2.14 -6.70
CA PHE A 33 8.76 3.11 -6.75
C PHE A 33 8.83 3.98 -8.01
N ASP A 34 10.00 4.50 -8.38
CA ASP A 34 10.18 5.30 -9.60
C ASP A 34 9.88 4.50 -10.87
N ALA A 35 10.24 3.21 -10.90
CA ALA A 35 9.93 2.33 -12.00
C ALA A 35 8.41 2.08 -12.12
N PHE A 36 7.72 1.93 -10.98
CA PHE A 36 6.26 1.82 -10.95
C PHE A 36 5.59 3.11 -11.41
N GLN A 37 6.04 4.27 -10.91
CA GLN A 37 5.49 5.58 -11.29
C GLN A 37 5.63 5.83 -12.79
N ARG A 38 6.79 5.48 -13.40
CA ARG A 38 6.97 5.56 -14.85
C ARG A 38 5.97 4.71 -15.64
N ARG A 39 5.62 3.52 -15.13
CA ARG A 39 4.59 2.66 -15.76
C ARG A 39 3.22 3.30 -15.64
N MET A 40 2.88 3.85 -14.47
CA MET A 40 1.62 4.55 -14.23
C MET A 40 1.46 5.81 -15.09
N ASP A 41 2.52 6.59 -15.22
CA ASP A 41 2.50 7.84 -16.00
C ASP A 41 2.35 7.59 -17.50
N ALA A 42 2.86 6.45 -17.99
CA ALA A 42 2.71 6.04 -19.38
C ALA A 42 1.27 5.62 -19.74
N VAL A 43 0.42 5.31 -18.75
CA VAL A 43 -0.99 4.99 -19.00
C VAL A 43 -1.78 6.29 -19.20
N PRO A 44 -2.48 6.47 -20.35
CA PRO A 44 -3.36 7.61 -20.57
C PRO A 44 -4.43 7.70 -19.49
N LEU A 45 -4.79 8.92 -19.05
CA LEU A 45 -5.72 9.14 -17.94
C LEU A 45 -7.06 8.40 -18.12
N GLU A 46 -7.55 8.31 -19.35
CA GLU A 46 -8.80 7.64 -19.72
C GLU A 46 -8.74 6.10 -19.55
N ASP A 47 -7.55 5.52 -19.66
CA ASP A 47 -7.31 4.08 -19.57
C ASP A 47 -6.80 3.64 -18.19
N ARG A 48 -6.41 4.59 -17.34
CA ARG A 48 -5.93 4.32 -15.96
C ARG A 48 -6.96 3.55 -15.12
N MET A 49 -8.26 3.77 -15.31
CA MET A 49 -9.30 3.03 -14.58
C MET A 49 -9.46 1.57 -15.03
N LYS A 50 -8.98 1.20 -16.22
CA LYS A 50 -9.07 -0.15 -16.78
C LYS A 50 -7.78 -0.94 -16.60
N GLU A 51 -6.64 -0.29 -16.80
CA GLU A 51 -5.32 -0.93 -16.81
C GLU A 51 -4.63 -0.93 -15.44
N VAL A 52 -4.93 0.07 -14.59
CA VAL A 52 -4.44 0.08 -13.21
C VAL A 52 -5.45 -0.68 -12.35
N SER A 53 -4.95 -1.54 -11.46
CA SER A 53 -5.77 -2.35 -10.58
C SER A 53 -6.91 -1.53 -9.97
N PRO A 54 -8.17 -2.00 -9.99
CA PRO A 54 -9.29 -1.32 -9.37
C PRO A 54 -9.01 -0.91 -7.92
N LYS A 55 -8.24 -1.70 -7.16
CA LYS A 55 -7.81 -1.37 -5.79
C LYS A 55 -7.00 -0.08 -5.64
N PHE A 56 -6.39 0.42 -6.71
CA PHE A 56 -5.62 1.66 -6.69
C PHE A 56 -6.50 2.89 -6.84
N TRP A 57 -7.64 2.76 -7.54
CA TRP A 57 -8.57 3.87 -7.82
C TRP A 57 -9.87 3.78 -7.02
N ASP A 58 -10.18 2.60 -6.51
CA ASP A 58 -11.32 2.38 -5.63
C ASP A 58 -10.89 2.72 -4.20
N ASP A 59 -10.87 4.02 -3.91
CA ASP A 59 -10.66 4.61 -2.58
C ASP A 59 -11.79 4.22 -1.59
N THR A 60 -12.83 3.55 -2.09
CA THR A 60 -13.94 3.01 -1.30
C THR A 60 -13.89 1.50 -1.09
N SER A 61 -13.22 0.73 -1.95
CA SER A 61 -13.15 -0.73 -1.81
C SER A 61 -11.88 -1.20 -1.11
N GLY A 62 -12.06 -1.95 -0.03
CA GLY A 62 -10.98 -2.57 0.72
C GLY A 62 -10.65 -1.88 2.03
N THR A 63 -11.55 -1.04 2.57
CA THR A 63 -11.53 -0.91 4.04
C THR A 63 -11.84 -2.29 4.63
N GLU A 64 -11.17 -2.66 5.70
CA GLU A 64 -11.34 -3.96 6.38
C GLU A 64 -12.78 -4.16 6.95
N LEU A 65 -13.68 -3.20 6.69
CA LEU A 65 -15.08 -3.14 7.11
C LEU A 65 -16.06 -3.54 6.00
N GLU A 66 -15.62 -3.74 4.75
CA GLU A 66 -16.49 -4.27 3.71
C GLU A 66 -16.59 -5.80 3.82
N GLU A 67 -17.72 -6.27 4.34
CA GLU A 67 -18.09 -7.68 4.28
C GLU A 67 -18.21 -8.11 2.81
N ARG A 68 -17.21 -8.82 2.28
CA ARG A 68 -17.34 -9.46 0.97
C ARG A 68 -18.36 -10.61 1.09
N PRO A 69 -19.48 -10.59 0.35
CA PRO A 69 -20.36 -11.75 0.33
C PRO A 69 -19.61 -12.93 -0.30
N HIS A 70 -19.48 -14.01 0.47
CA HIS A 70 -19.02 -15.30 -0.03
C HIS A 70 -19.97 -15.76 -1.15
N SER A 71 -19.41 -15.99 -2.34
CA SER A 71 -20.05 -16.79 -3.40
C SER A 71 -19.42 -18.16 -3.43
#